data_AF-A0A218ZW54-F1
#
_entry.id   AF-A0A218ZW54-F1
#
_cell.length_a   1.000
_cell.length_b   1.000
_cell.length_c   1.000
_cell.angle_alpha   90.00
_cell.angle_beta   90.00
_cell.angle_gamma   90.00
#
_symmetry.space_group_name_H-M   'P 1'
#
loop_
_entity.id
_entity.type
_entity.pdbx_description
1 polymer ?
#
loop_
_entity_poly.entity_id
_entity_poly.type
_entity_poly.pdbx_seq_one_letter_code
_entity_poly.pdbx_strand_id
1 'polypeptide(L)'
;MEGVRMTIDSDEIEQLAASIAKASPVKSFPEGYTSELTGEKLEIPVGIDIVMFRKDEYTVISIDAERIYSTSLDEAKYIFYSAKRGQRFVLKPRDISLKDIIRRFEDDLEETVGMIEEISNGWPDSSKDELKQACSRLLGYHEIF
;
A
#
# COMPACT_ATOMS: atom_id res chain seq x y z
N MET A 1 -32.71 26.77 -7.57
CA MET A 1 -31.28 26.93 -7.22
C MET A 1 -30.67 25.55 -7.30
N GLU A 2 -30.10 25.20 -8.44
CA GLU A 2 -29.30 23.98 -8.55
C GLU A 2 -28.01 24.20 -7.78
N GLY A 3 -27.78 23.38 -6.76
CA GLY A 3 -26.53 23.39 -6.03
C GLY A 3 -25.41 23.00 -6.99
N VAL A 4 -24.48 23.92 -7.22
CA VAL A 4 -23.22 23.60 -7.90
C VAL A 4 -22.58 22.49 -7.10
N ARG A 5 -22.58 21.25 -7.62
CA ARG A 5 -21.73 20.19 -7.10
C ARG A 5 -20.31 20.70 -7.27
N MET A 6 -19.66 21.04 -6.17
CA MET A 6 -18.25 21.39 -6.16
C MET A 6 -17.50 20.12 -6.53
N THR A 7 -17.11 19.97 -7.78
CA THR A 7 -16.25 18.88 -8.26
C THR A 7 -14.86 19.45 -8.44
N ILE A 8 -13.86 18.83 -7.80
CA ILE A 8 -12.47 19.18 -8.02
C ILE A 8 -12.06 18.70 -9.42
N ASP A 9 -11.27 19.50 -10.13
CA ASP A 9 -10.79 19.15 -11.46
C ASP A 9 -9.87 17.92 -11.39
N SER A 10 -10.02 16.98 -12.32
CA SER A 10 -9.16 15.81 -12.41
C SER A 10 -7.69 16.19 -12.59
N ASP A 11 -7.38 17.28 -13.31
CA ASP A 11 -6.01 17.74 -13.49
C ASP A 11 -5.42 18.29 -12.17
N GLU A 12 -6.26 18.91 -11.33
CA GLU A 12 -5.88 19.38 -10.00
C GLU A 12 -5.59 18.21 -9.07
N ILE A 13 -6.43 17.18 -9.09
CA ILE A 13 -6.23 15.94 -8.32
C ILE A 13 -4.89 15.28 -8.68
N GLU A 14 -4.58 15.13 -9.97
CA GLU A 14 -3.32 14.50 -10.41
C GLU A 14 -2.08 15.31 -9.99
N GLN A 15 -2.14 16.65 -10.07
CA GLN A 15 -1.05 17.52 -9.64
C GLN A 15 -0.82 17.46 -8.12
N LEU A 16 -1.90 17.45 -7.33
CA LEU A 16 -1.82 17.30 -5.88
C LEU A 16 -1.33 15.90 -5.49
N ALA A 17 -1.82 14.86 -6.15
CA ALA A 17 -1.35 13.49 -5.93
C ALA A 17 0.16 13.37 -6.18
N ALA A 18 0.67 13.96 -7.26
CA ALA A 18 2.11 14.00 -7.55
C ALA A 18 2.91 14.75 -6.47
N SER A 19 2.36 15.85 -5.95
CA SER A 19 2.99 16.62 -4.88
C SER A 19 3.02 15.86 -3.56
N ILE A 20 1.92 15.21 -3.18
CA ILE A 20 1.81 14.38 -1.98
C ILE A 20 2.74 13.17 -2.10
N ALA A 21 2.72 12.44 -3.22
CA ALA A 21 3.58 11.28 -3.43
C ALA A 21 5.08 11.64 -3.35
N LYS A 22 5.47 12.85 -3.77
CA LYS A 22 6.85 13.34 -3.64
C LYS A 22 7.23 13.71 -2.20
N ALA A 23 6.27 14.19 -1.41
CA ALA A 23 6.47 14.56 -0.01
C ALA A 23 6.30 13.38 0.95
N SER A 24 5.64 12.31 0.50
CA SER A 24 5.32 11.13 1.30
C SER A 24 6.61 10.47 1.85
N PRO A 25 6.61 10.06 3.13
CA PRO A 25 7.72 9.30 3.70
C PRO A 25 7.81 7.87 3.18
N VAL A 26 6.78 7.38 2.48
CA VAL A 26 6.66 5.99 2.03
C VAL A 26 7.80 5.60 1.10
N LYS A 27 8.46 4.49 1.43
CA LYS A 27 9.59 3.93 0.68
C LYS A 27 9.15 2.68 -0.09
N SER A 28 10.00 2.23 -1.01
CA SER A 28 9.82 0.94 -1.67
C SER A 28 9.88 -0.19 -0.65
N PHE A 29 8.81 -0.97 -0.49
CA PHE A 29 8.76 -2.12 0.39
C PHE A 29 9.32 -3.37 -0.31
N PRO A 30 10.08 -4.25 0.38
CA PRO A 30 10.57 -4.12 1.75
C PRO A 30 11.91 -3.36 1.85
N GLU A 31 12.62 -3.16 0.74
CA GLU A 31 14.00 -2.65 0.66
C GLU A 31 14.24 -1.31 1.37
N GLY A 32 13.27 -0.40 1.33
CA GLY A 32 13.32 0.90 1.98
C GLY A 32 13.19 0.84 3.50
N TYR A 33 12.79 -0.31 4.05
CA TYR A 33 12.51 -0.51 5.48
C TYR A 33 13.50 -1.44 6.17
N THR A 34 14.42 -2.05 5.41
CA THR A 34 15.49 -2.89 5.95
C THR A 34 16.73 -2.81 5.07
N SER A 35 17.90 -2.68 5.69
CA SER A 35 19.21 -2.76 5.02
C SER A 35 19.71 -4.19 4.85
N GLU A 36 19.07 -5.17 5.49
CA GLU A 36 19.56 -6.55 5.60
C GLU A 36 18.54 -7.55 5.10
N LEU A 37 18.42 -7.61 3.78
CA LEU A 37 17.65 -8.62 3.05
C LEU A 37 18.51 -9.88 2.83
N THR A 38 18.98 -10.52 3.90
CA THR A 38 19.96 -11.62 3.85
C THR A 38 19.36 -13.01 4.07
N GLY A 39 18.05 -13.12 4.24
CA GLY A 39 17.42 -14.37 4.60
C GLY A 39 16.86 -15.18 3.45
N GLU A 40 15.75 -15.86 3.73
CA GLU A 40 15.14 -16.79 2.80
C GLU A 40 14.57 -16.05 1.59
N LYS A 41 14.92 -16.53 0.39
CA LYS A 41 14.33 -16.04 -0.85
C LYS A 41 12.95 -16.66 -1.02
N LEU A 42 11.92 -15.82 -0.94
CA LEU A 42 10.54 -16.16 -1.21
C LEU A 42 10.22 -15.82 -2.67
N GLU A 43 9.64 -16.77 -3.39
CA GLU A 43 8.99 -16.50 -4.68
C GLU A 43 7.53 -16.15 -4.43
N ILE A 44 7.10 -15.00 -4.94
CA ILE A 44 5.75 -14.50 -4.84
C ILE A 44 5.16 -14.45 -6.26
N PRO A 45 3.96 -15.00 -6.48
CA PRO A 45 3.23 -14.82 -7.73
C PRO A 45 3.07 -13.34 -8.06
N VAL A 46 3.15 -12.99 -9.34
CA VAL A 46 2.88 -11.62 -9.81
C VAL A 46 1.52 -11.64 -10.47
N GLY A 47 0.65 -10.72 -10.04
CA GLY A 47 -0.71 -10.61 -10.54
C GLY A 47 -1.23 -9.19 -10.37
N ILE A 48 -2.48 -8.96 -10.82
CA ILE A 48 -3.12 -7.64 -10.74
C ILE A 48 -4.12 -7.63 -9.59
N ASP A 49 -4.91 -8.71 -9.43
CA ASP A 49 -5.88 -8.84 -8.36
C ASP A 49 -5.20 -9.44 -7.12
N ILE A 50 -4.85 -8.55 -6.18
CA ILE A 50 -4.12 -8.92 -4.97
C ILE A 50 -4.98 -8.56 -3.76
N VAL A 51 -5.49 -9.58 -3.07
CA VAL A 51 -6.35 -9.43 -1.90
C VAL A 51 -5.82 -10.24 -0.72
N MET A 52 -5.99 -9.71 0.48
CA MET A 52 -5.66 -10.40 1.73
C MET A 52 -6.90 -10.51 2.61
N PHE A 53 -7.19 -11.70 3.10
CA PHE A 53 -8.35 -11.95 3.99
C PHE A 53 -8.07 -13.05 5.00
N ARG A 54 -8.91 -13.14 6.03
CA ARG A 54 -8.86 -14.22 7.02
C ARG A 54 -9.74 -15.38 6.58
N LYS A 55 -9.22 -16.60 6.68
CA LYS A 55 -9.98 -17.84 6.46
C LYS A 55 -9.51 -18.89 7.46
N ASP A 56 -10.44 -19.33 8.30
CA ASP A 56 -10.15 -20.25 9.40
C ASP A 56 -9.01 -19.70 10.29
N GLU A 57 -7.95 -20.48 10.49
CA GLU A 57 -6.77 -20.10 11.27
C GLU A 57 -5.71 -19.35 10.44
N TYR A 58 -5.95 -19.17 9.14
CA TYR A 58 -4.98 -18.62 8.20
C TYR A 58 -5.29 -17.19 7.79
N THR A 59 -4.23 -16.44 7.53
CA THR A 59 -4.28 -15.27 6.65
C THR A 59 -3.95 -15.73 5.24
N VAL A 60 -4.84 -15.44 4.30
CA VAL A 60 -4.72 -15.86 2.91
C VAL A 60 -4.42 -14.64 2.05
N ILE A 61 -3.35 -14.74 1.25
CA ILE A 61 -3.07 -13.80 0.16
C ILE A 61 -3.50 -14.47 -1.14
N SER A 62 -4.50 -13.90 -1.82
CA SER A 62 -4.88 -14.31 -3.17
C SER A 62 -4.22 -13.36 -4.16
N ILE A 63 -3.51 -13.92 -5.13
CA ILE A 63 -2.89 -13.20 -6.24
C ILE A 63 -3.45 -13.83 -7.51
N ASP A 64 -4.39 -13.14 -8.15
CA ASP A 64 -5.27 -13.70 -9.17
C ASP A 64 -5.90 -15.02 -8.69
N ALA A 65 -5.58 -16.15 -9.35
CA ALA A 65 -6.09 -17.48 -8.99
C ALA A 65 -5.21 -18.24 -7.97
N GLU A 66 -4.01 -17.73 -7.65
CA GLU A 66 -3.06 -18.37 -6.74
C GLU A 66 -3.31 -17.93 -5.30
N ARG A 67 -3.12 -18.86 -4.35
CA ARG A 67 -3.36 -18.61 -2.92
C ARG A 67 -2.17 -19.01 -2.08
N ILE A 68 -1.71 -18.07 -1.26
CA ILE A 68 -0.69 -18.29 -0.25
C ILE A 68 -1.36 -18.27 1.11
N TYR A 69 -1.10 -19.30 1.91
CA TYR A 69 -1.65 -19.45 3.26
C TYR A 69 -0.54 -19.23 4.28
N SER A 70 -0.72 -18.30 5.20
CA SER A 70 0.20 -18.12 6.34
C SER A 70 -0.56 -18.11 7.66
N THR A 71 0.00 -18.76 8.67
CA THR A 71 -0.47 -18.70 10.06
C THR A 71 0.02 -17.43 10.77
N SER A 72 1.03 -16.75 10.22
CA SER A 72 1.56 -15.50 10.74
C SER A 72 0.97 -14.31 9.97
N LEU A 73 0.31 -13.40 10.69
CA LEU A 73 -0.21 -12.17 10.08
C LEU A 73 0.92 -11.30 9.53
N ASP A 74 2.05 -11.22 10.24
CA ASP A 74 3.18 -10.40 9.82
C ASP A 74 3.79 -10.94 8.53
N GLU A 75 3.93 -12.26 8.41
CA GLU A 75 4.40 -12.87 7.16
C GLU A 75 3.42 -12.64 6.00
N ALA A 76 2.12 -12.80 6.25
CA ALA A 76 1.10 -12.54 5.25
C ALA A 76 1.13 -11.09 4.75
N LYS A 77 1.23 -10.11 5.66
CA LYS A 77 1.36 -8.70 5.32
C LYS A 77 2.65 -8.41 4.54
N TYR A 78 3.77 -9.00 4.95
CA TYR A 78 5.04 -8.85 4.24
C TYR A 78 4.91 -9.34 2.78
N ILE A 79 4.33 -10.52 2.57
CA ILE A 79 4.08 -11.06 1.23
C ILE A 79 3.10 -10.18 0.45
N PHE A 80 2.01 -9.75 1.08
CA PHE A 80 0.99 -8.91 0.47
C PHE A 80 1.55 -7.56 -0.03
N TYR A 81 2.31 -6.84 0.80
CA TYR A 81 2.89 -5.55 0.40
C TYR A 81 3.97 -5.71 -0.67
N SER A 82 4.77 -6.77 -0.60
CA SER A 82 5.71 -7.12 -1.67
C SER A 82 5.01 -7.47 -2.99
N ALA A 83 3.90 -8.21 -2.92
CA ALA A 83 3.07 -8.53 -4.10
C ALA A 83 2.46 -7.27 -4.72
N LYS A 84 1.92 -6.35 -3.89
CA LYS A 84 1.36 -5.07 -4.35
C LYS A 84 2.40 -4.19 -5.07
N ARG A 85 3.68 -4.36 -4.75
CA ARG A 85 4.82 -3.75 -5.47
C ARG A 85 5.25 -4.48 -6.74
N GLY A 86 4.59 -5.59 -7.10
CA GLY A 86 4.93 -6.41 -8.26
C GLY A 86 6.24 -7.19 -8.11
N GLN A 87 6.71 -7.41 -6.88
CA GLN A 87 7.97 -8.11 -6.65
C GLN A 87 7.76 -9.62 -6.76
N ARG A 88 8.41 -10.25 -7.74
CA ARG A 88 8.42 -11.71 -7.89
C ARG A 88 9.28 -12.43 -6.85
N PHE A 89 10.36 -11.79 -6.43
CA PHE A 89 11.30 -12.38 -5.48
C PHE A 89 11.60 -11.38 -4.38
N VAL A 90 11.44 -11.83 -3.14
CA VAL A 90 11.80 -11.03 -1.96
C VAL A 90 12.62 -11.86 -0.99
N LEU A 91 13.50 -11.20 -0.28
CA LEU A 91 14.36 -11.83 0.71
C LEU A 91 13.80 -11.51 2.09
N LYS A 92 13.23 -12.51 2.77
CA LYS A 92 12.75 -12.35 4.14
C LYS A 92 13.93 -12.08 5.06
N PRO A 93 13.97 -10.99 5.83
CA PRO A 93 15.08 -10.71 6.74
C PRO A 93 15.15 -11.75 7.86
N ARG A 94 16.37 -12.07 8.32
CA ARG A 94 16.62 -13.01 9.43
C ARG A 94 16.67 -12.31 10.78
N ASP A 95 17.37 -11.19 10.82
CA ASP A 95 17.78 -10.55 12.07
C ASP A 95 16.87 -9.38 12.48
N ILE A 96 15.90 -9.04 11.63
CA ILE A 96 14.91 -7.99 11.87
C ILE A 96 13.51 -8.60 11.88
N SER A 97 12.72 -8.22 12.87
CA SER A 97 11.32 -8.63 12.98
C SER A 97 10.48 -8.11 11.81
N LEU A 98 9.74 -9.01 11.15
CA LEU A 98 8.76 -8.62 10.14
C LEU A 98 7.76 -7.60 10.67
N LYS A 99 7.33 -7.77 11.93
CA LYS A 99 6.41 -6.85 12.60
C LYS A 99 6.95 -5.42 12.62
N ASP A 100 8.24 -5.23 12.87
CA ASP A 100 8.83 -3.89 12.94
C ASP A 100 8.94 -3.24 11.55
N ILE A 101 9.24 -4.04 10.52
CA ILE A 101 9.29 -3.58 9.13
C ILE A 101 7.90 -3.16 8.67
N ILE A 102 6.90 -3.99 8.93
CA ILE A 102 5.49 -3.74 8.60
C ILE A 102 4.99 -2.51 9.33
N ARG A 103 5.24 -2.40 10.65
CA ARG A 103 4.80 -1.25 11.43
C ARG A 103 5.38 0.06 10.87
N ARG A 104 6.68 0.12 10.57
CA ARG A 104 7.29 1.33 9.98
C ARG A 104 6.67 1.69 8.64
N PHE A 105 6.35 0.70 7.83
CA PHE A 105 5.66 0.93 6.56
C PHE A 105 4.24 1.44 6.78
N GLU A 106 3.46 0.81 7.67
CA GLU A 106 2.10 1.25 8.01
C GLU A 106 2.08 2.64 8.64
N ASP A 107 3.05 3.00 9.49
CA ASP A 107 3.21 4.33 10.06
C ASP A 107 3.43 5.38 8.94
N ASP A 108 4.30 5.10 7.95
CA ASP A 108 4.53 6.00 6.80
C ASP A 108 3.28 6.12 5.89
N LEU A 109 2.50 5.04 5.75
CA LEU A 109 1.24 5.07 5.03
C LEU A 109 0.21 5.94 5.75
N GLU A 110 0.08 5.77 7.07
CA GLU A 110 -0.84 6.56 7.91
C GLU A 110 -0.48 8.05 7.85
N GLU A 111 0.81 8.40 7.90
CA GLU A 111 1.26 9.78 7.73
C GLU A 111 0.84 10.34 6.37
N THR A 112 1.00 9.56 5.31
CA THR A 112 0.58 9.97 3.95
C THR A 112 -0.94 10.13 3.84
N VAL A 113 -1.72 9.24 4.45
CA VAL A 113 -3.18 9.37 4.54
C VAL A 113 -3.55 10.63 5.32
N GLY A 114 -2.84 10.94 6.41
CA GLY A 114 -3.01 12.19 7.16
C GLY A 114 -2.79 13.44 6.30
N MET A 115 -1.74 13.46 5.47
CA MET A 115 -1.51 14.55 4.50
C MET A 115 -2.68 14.69 3.51
N ILE A 116 -3.20 13.57 3.01
CA ILE A 116 -4.35 13.57 2.07
C ILE A 116 -5.59 14.15 2.76
N GLU A 117 -5.92 13.69 3.96
CA GLU A 117 -7.11 14.15 4.71
C GLU A 117 -7.02 15.63 5.09
N GLU A 118 -5.83 16.12 5.45
CA GLU A 118 -5.61 17.54 5.76
C GLU A 118 -5.82 18.42 4.53
N ILE A 119 -5.22 18.05 3.39
CA ILE A 119 -5.30 18.82 2.13
C ILE A 119 -6.72 18.78 1.55
N SER A 120 -7.38 17.63 1.61
CA SER A 120 -8.72 17.42 1.03
C SER A 120 -9.85 17.73 2.02
N ASN A 121 -9.56 18.37 3.15
CA ASN A 121 -10.57 18.70 4.14
C ASN A 121 -11.69 19.57 3.52
N GLY A 122 -12.95 19.16 3.73
CA GLY A 122 -14.12 19.81 3.13
C GLY A 122 -14.39 19.49 1.66
N TRP A 123 -13.57 18.65 1.01
CA TRP A 123 -13.85 18.15 -0.33
C TRP A 123 -14.97 17.10 -0.32
N PRO A 124 -15.67 16.88 -1.44
CA PRO A 124 -16.58 15.75 -1.59
C PRO A 124 -15.85 14.42 -1.49
N ASP A 125 -16.51 13.41 -0.90
CA ASP A 125 -15.93 12.07 -0.71
C ASP A 125 -15.41 11.45 -2.02
N SER A 126 -16.12 11.65 -3.14
CA SER A 126 -15.67 11.16 -4.45
C SER A 126 -14.31 11.73 -4.87
N SER A 127 -14.06 13.02 -4.64
CA SER A 127 -12.76 13.64 -4.98
C SER A 127 -11.66 13.23 -4.00
N LYS A 128 -12.00 12.93 -2.75
CA LYS A 128 -11.06 12.37 -1.78
C LYS A 128 -10.63 10.96 -2.19
N ASP A 129 -11.59 10.13 -2.60
CA ASP A 129 -11.33 8.77 -3.05
C ASP A 129 -10.48 8.77 -4.32
N GLU A 130 -10.78 9.65 -5.28
CA GLU A 130 -9.96 9.86 -6.48
C GLU A 130 -8.52 10.27 -6.13
N LEU A 131 -8.34 11.22 -5.20
CA LEU A 131 -7.02 11.63 -4.72
C LEU A 131 -6.26 10.49 -4.03
N LYS A 132 -6.92 9.71 -3.16
CA LYS A 132 -6.34 8.53 -2.51
C LYS A 132 -5.87 7.51 -3.54
N GLN A 133 -6.70 7.21 -4.54
CA GLN A 133 -6.35 6.27 -5.61
C GLN A 133 -5.17 6.78 -6.44
N ALA A 134 -5.13 8.07 -6.78
CA ALA A 134 -4.02 8.66 -7.52
C ALA A 134 -2.70 8.61 -6.72
N CYS A 135 -2.71 8.98 -5.44
CA CYS A 135 -1.57 8.87 -4.54
C CYS A 135 -1.07 7.43 -4.41
N SER A 136 -1.99 6.50 -4.12
CA SER A 136 -1.73 5.07 -3.97
C SER A 136 -1.10 4.48 -5.25
N ARG A 137 -1.56 4.88 -6.44
CA ARG A 137 -0.99 4.48 -7.72
C ARG A 137 0.43 5.02 -7.91
N LEU A 138 0.66 6.30 -7.61
CA LEU A 138 1.99 6.92 -7.77
C LEU A 138 3.03 6.34 -6.82
N LEU A 139 2.61 5.94 -5.61
CA LEU A 139 3.47 5.24 -4.65
C LEU A 139 3.61 3.74 -4.96
N GLY A 140 2.85 3.21 -5.92
CA GLY A 140 2.87 1.82 -6.36
C GLY A 140 2.24 0.84 -5.35
N TYR A 141 1.23 1.30 -4.61
CA TYR A 141 0.51 0.53 -3.59
C TYR A 141 -0.99 0.59 -3.85
N HIS A 142 -1.40 0.29 -5.09
CA HIS A 142 -2.79 0.41 -5.54
C HIS A 142 -3.77 -0.28 -4.57
N GLU A 143 -4.80 0.48 -4.14
CA GLU A 143 -5.88 0.04 -3.24
C GLU A 143 -5.43 -0.30 -1.80
N ILE A 144 -4.32 0.29 -1.34
CA ILE A 144 -3.90 0.19 0.06
C ILE A 144 -4.44 1.36 0.91
N PHE A 145 -4.83 2.48 0.29
CA PHE A 145 -5.26 3.72 0.96
C PHE A 145 -6.78 3.79 1.12
#